data_AF-A0A7J4QCZ9-F1
#
_entry.id   AF-A0A7J4QCZ9-F1
#
_cell.length_a   1.000
_cell.length_b   1.000
_cell.length_c   1.000
_cell.angle_alpha   90.00
_cell.angle_beta   90.00
_cell.angle_gamma   90.00
#
_symmetry.space_group_name_H-M   'P 1'
#
loop_
_entity.id
_entity.type
_entity.pdbx_description
1 polymer ?
#
loop_
_entity_poly.entity_id
_entity_poly.type
_entity_poly.pdbx_seq_one_letter_code
_entity_poly.pdbx_strand_id
1 'polypeptide(L)'
;MIKHQTIELPTDNGERLDVHIYNCQLDKGVNILKAEGLEEITARDLADIRLTAGPDHYITKRGAFVAETIIYLHNGNILLTDRNRSPILKDATKAVELHRKHEEFYLDEKIVNELCECAEVDTEKAIKSGVILIPKKEIQKEIPVLRLDKKPLTRFLFRDLAGQYGHLLKEGGVDSLPLHALDAMYSTTVKAPFARALYVHLFWEWFYLGSNDPMDFKSSICADKWIEPNYWGVWGLKRMPTAKRKL
;
A
#
# COMPACT_ATOMS: atom_id res chain seq x y z
N MET A 1 -12.06 -8.28 19.28
CA MET A 1 -13.17 -8.62 18.38
C MET A 1 -12.79 -8.11 17.00
N ILE A 2 -12.72 -8.97 15.98
CA ILE A 2 -12.44 -8.57 14.60
C ILE A 2 -13.74 -8.03 14.02
N LYS A 3 -13.72 -6.80 13.49
CA LYS A 3 -14.87 -6.24 12.76
C LYS A 3 -14.69 -6.55 11.27
N HIS A 4 -15.72 -7.09 10.64
CA HIS A 4 -15.74 -7.41 9.21
C HIS A 4 -16.86 -6.61 8.54
N GLN A 5 -16.58 -6.10 7.35
CA GLN A 5 -17.53 -5.42 6.49
C GLN A 5 -17.29 -5.84 5.04
N THR A 6 -18.36 -6.10 4.30
CA THR A 6 -18.29 -6.27 2.84
C THR A 6 -18.91 -5.04 2.17
N ILE A 7 -18.23 -4.50 1.16
CA ILE A 7 -18.73 -3.44 0.30
C ILE A 7 -18.85 -4.02 -1.11
N GLU A 8 -19.98 -3.75 -1.74
CA GLU A 8 -20.23 -4.13 -3.12
C GLU A 8 -20.01 -2.90 -4.00
N LEU A 9 -19.06 -2.97 -4.92
CA LEU A 9 -18.81 -1.90 -5.87
C LEU A 9 -19.17 -2.36 -7.29
N PRO A 10 -19.90 -1.53 -8.06
CA PRO A 10 -20.11 -1.80 -9.48
C PRO A 10 -18.79 -1.59 -10.22
N THR A 11 -18.49 -2.44 -11.20
CA THR A 11 -17.35 -2.21 -12.10
C THR A 11 -17.84 -1.80 -13.49
N ASP A 12 -16.99 -1.15 -14.28
CA ASP A 12 -17.33 -0.62 -15.61
C ASP A 12 -17.79 -1.70 -16.61
N ASN A 13 -17.37 -2.95 -16.42
CA ASN A 13 -17.79 -4.10 -17.23
C ASN A 13 -19.07 -4.78 -16.73
N GLY A 14 -19.74 -4.20 -15.74
CA GLY A 14 -20.95 -4.74 -15.11
C GLY A 14 -20.69 -5.94 -14.21
N GLU A 15 -19.44 -6.24 -13.84
CA GLU A 15 -19.13 -7.16 -12.76
C GLU A 15 -19.42 -6.52 -11.38
N ARG A 16 -19.39 -7.35 -10.35
CA ARG A 16 -19.47 -6.90 -8.97
C ARG A 16 -18.15 -7.20 -8.27
N LEU A 17 -17.56 -6.16 -7.70
CA LEU A 17 -16.38 -6.28 -6.85
C LEU A 17 -16.84 -6.32 -5.39
N ASP A 18 -16.65 -7.48 -4.74
CA ASP A 18 -16.84 -7.59 -3.30
C ASP A 18 -15.53 -7.25 -2.60
N VAL A 19 -15.54 -6.14 -1.87
CA VAL A 19 -14.40 -5.67 -1.06
C VAL A 19 -14.65 -6.08 0.39
N HIS A 20 -13.84 -6.99 0.90
CA HIS A 20 -13.91 -7.48 2.27
C HIS A 20 -12.92 -6.70 3.14
N ILE A 21 -13.38 -6.08 4.21
CA ILE A 21 -12.57 -5.23 5.08
C ILE A 21 -12.56 -5.84 6.48
N TYR A 22 -11.38 -6.27 6.92
CA TYR A 22 -11.19 -6.82 8.27
C TYR A 22 -10.41 -5.82 9.10
N ASN A 23 -11.05 -5.23 10.11
CA ASN A 23 -10.36 -4.36 11.06
C ASN A 23 -9.60 -5.22 12.08
N CYS A 24 -8.39 -5.62 11.70
CA CYS A 24 -7.45 -6.38 12.50
C CYS A 24 -6.01 -6.11 12.07
N GLN A 25 -5.08 -6.70 12.81
CA GLN A 25 -3.65 -6.66 12.52
C GLN A 25 -3.32 -7.43 11.22
N LEU A 26 -2.22 -7.06 10.57
CA LEU A 26 -1.79 -7.62 9.28
C LEU A 26 -1.73 -9.15 9.27
N ASP A 27 -1.06 -9.74 10.25
CA ASP A 27 -0.90 -11.19 10.45
C ASP A 27 -2.26 -11.90 10.52
N LYS A 28 -3.20 -11.37 11.30
CA LYS A 28 -4.54 -11.93 11.44
C LYS A 28 -5.34 -11.78 10.15
N GLY A 29 -5.27 -10.62 9.50
CA GLY A 29 -6.00 -10.35 8.28
C GLY A 29 -5.55 -11.24 7.13
N VAL A 30 -4.23 -11.36 6.89
CA VAL A 30 -3.65 -12.26 5.88
C VAL A 30 -4.12 -13.70 6.11
N ASN A 31 -4.09 -14.18 7.35
CA ASN A 31 -4.56 -15.53 7.67
C ASN A 31 -6.07 -15.73 7.42
N ILE A 32 -6.89 -14.72 7.71
CA ILE A 32 -8.34 -14.75 7.44
C ILE A 32 -8.60 -14.77 5.93
N LEU A 33 -7.97 -13.86 5.18
CA LEU A 33 -8.13 -13.79 3.73
C LEU A 33 -7.76 -15.11 3.07
N LYS A 34 -6.61 -15.69 3.44
CA LYS A 34 -6.18 -17.00 2.95
C LYS A 34 -7.18 -18.11 3.29
N ALA A 35 -7.71 -18.13 4.52
CA ALA A 35 -8.70 -19.12 4.93
C ALA A 35 -10.04 -18.99 4.17
N GLU A 36 -10.40 -17.78 3.77
CA GLU A 36 -11.60 -17.49 2.98
C GLU A 36 -11.39 -17.59 1.46
N GLY A 37 -10.17 -17.88 1.00
CA GLY A 37 -9.82 -17.91 -0.42
C GLY A 37 -9.91 -16.53 -1.08
N LEU A 38 -9.65 -15.47 -0.32
CA LEU A 38 -9.60 -14.08 -0.76
C LEU A 38 -8.15 -13.65 -0.99
N GLU A 39 -7.94 -12.70 -1.89
CA GLU A 39 -6.62 -12.12 -2.16
C GLU A 39 -6.43 -10.79 -1.44
N GLU A 40 -5.24 -10.54 -0.88
CA GLU A 40 -4.86 -9.24 -0.33
C GLU A 40 -4.86 -8.17 -1.42
N ILE A 41 -5.45 -7.00 -1.15
CA ILE A 41 -5.50 -5.94 -2.16
C ILE A 41 -4.12 -5.38 -2.49
N THR A 42 -3.90 -5.02 -3.75
CA THR A 42 -2.74 -4.21 -4.18
C THR A 42 -3.01 -2.73 -3.99
N ALA A 43 -1.97 -1.88 -4.08
CA ALA A 43 -2.15 -0.44 -4.11
C ALA A 43 -2.98 0.01 -5.33
N ARG A 44 -2.85 -0.68 -6.45
CA ARG A 44 -3.66 -0.47 -7.66
C ARG A 44 -5.13 -0.83 -7.41
N ASP A 45 -5.41 -1.95 -6.75
CA ASP A 45 -6.78 -2.32 -6.35
C ASP A 45 -7.39 -1.29 -5.40
N LEU A 46 -6.61 -0.79 -4.44
CA LEU A 46 -7.06 0.26 -3.53
C LEU A 46 -7.42 1.55 -4.29
N ALA A 47 -6.59 1.96 -5.25
CA ALA A 47 -6.88 3.12 -6.09
C ALA A 47 -8.17 2.94 -6.88
N ASP A 48 -8.36 1.75 -7.49
CA ASP A 48 -9.58 1.37 -8.23
C ASP A 48 -10.83 1.48 -7.35
N ILE A 49 -10.81 0.84 -6.17
CA ILE A 49 -11.90 0.88 -5.18
C ILE A 49 -12.28 2.32 -4.81
N ARG A 50 -11.29 3.19 -4.60
CA ARG A 50 -11.51 4.59 -4.22
C ARG A 50 -12.03 5.43 -5.38
N LEU A 51 -11.54 5.19 -6.59
CA LEU A 51 -12.03 5.84 -7.82
C LEU A 51 -13.50 5.48 -8.06
N THR A 52 -13.84 4.19 -7.97
CA THR A 52 -15.21 3.70 -8.13
C THR A 52 -16.16 4.25 -7.06
N ALA A 53 -15.70 4.31 -5.80
CA ALA A 53 -16.52 4.79 -4.70
C ALA A 53 -16.71 6.32 -4.71
N GLY A 54 -15.75 7.06 -5.28
CA GLY A 54 -15.73 8.52 -5.31
C GLY A 54 -15.08 9.16 -4.07
N PRO A 55 -14.78 10.48 -4.14
CA PRO A 55 -13.97 11.18 -3.13
C PRO A 55 -14.67 11.28 -1.76
N ASP A 56 -16.00 11.38 -1.75
CA ASP A 56 -16.78 11.57 -0.52
C ASP A 56 -17.06 10.27 0.24
N HIS A 57 -16.87 9.12 -0.41
CA HIS A 57 -17.18 7.82 0.20
C HIS A 57 -16.24 7.52 1.37
N TYR A 58 -16.78 6.94 2.44
CA TYR A 58 -16.00 6.66 3.65
C TYR A 58 -14.82 5.70 3.39
N ILE A 59 -14.92 4.83 2.37
CA ILE A 59 -13.85 3.90 2.01
C ILE A 59 -12.62 4.61 1.45
N THR A 60 -12.83 5.71 0.74
CA THR A 60 -11.77 6.60 0.24
C THR A 60 -10.98 7.18 1.40
N LYS A 61 -11.65 7.44 2.51
CA LYS A 61 -11.05 8.02 3.72
C LYS A 61 -10.38 6.99 4.64
N ARG A 62 -10.41 5.69 4.31
CA ARG A 62 -9.81 4.64 5.14
C ARG A 62 -8.51 4.14 4.53
N GLY A 63 -7.49 3.98 5.38
CA GLY A 63 -6.26 3.31 4.97
C GLY A 63 -6.44 1.79 4.85
N ALA A 64 -5.47 1.17 4.20
CA ALA A 64 -5.38 -0.27 4.06
C ALA A 64 -3.92 -0.72 3.99
N PHE A 65 -3.64 -1.88 4.56
CA PHE A 65 -2.46 -2.63 4.16
C PHE A 65 -2.62 -3.10 2.74
N VAL A 66 -1.57 -2.90 1.94
CA VAL A 66 -1.51 -3.38 0.56
C VAL A 66 -0.50 -4.50 0.45
N ALA A 67 -0.66 -5.33 -0.57
CA ALA A 67 0.12 -6.53 -0.77
C ALA A 67 1.60 -6.24 -1.12
N GLU A 68 1.87 -5.07 -1.68
CA GLU A 68 3.22 -4.62 -1.97
C GLU A 68 4.05 -4.44 -0.70
N THR A 69 5.35 -4.60 -0.84
CA THR A 69 6.29 -4.51 0.29
C THR A 69 7.52 -3.73 -0.10
N ILE A 70 7.91 -2.80 0.77
CA ILE A 70 9.15 -2.04 0.63
C ILE A 70 10.29 -2.79 1.32
N ILE A 71 11.46 -2.78 0.70
CA ILE A 71 12.67 -3.39 1.21
C ILE A 71 13.76 -2.35 1.18
N TYR A 72 14.39 -2.12 2.33
CA TYR A 72 15.49 -1.18 2.47
C TYR A 72 16.80 -1.92 2.28
N LEU A 73 17.62 -1.46 1.33
CA LEU A 73 18.96 -1.97 1.10
C LEU A 73 19.98 -1.15 1.91
N HIS A 74 21.10 -1.77 2.28
CA HIS A 74 22.15 -1.13 3.09
C HIS A 74 22.81 0.08 2.39
N ASN A 75 22.74 0.15 1.05
CA ASN A 75 23.21 1.31 0.27
C ASN A 75 22.19 2.47 0.24
N GLY A 76 21.05 2.33 0.92
CA GLY A 76 19.97 3.28 0.99
C GLY A 76 19.06 3.34 -0.24
N ASN A 77 19.24 2.45 -1.21
CA ASN A 77 18.23 2.20 -2.23
C ASN A 77 17.06 1.43 -1.60
N ILE A 78 15.90 1.48 -2.27
CA ILE A 78 14.75 0.66 -1.90
C ILE A 78 14.36 -0.25 -3.05
N LEU A 79 13.94 -1.47 -2.72
CA LEU A 79 13.15 -2.30 -3.62
C LEU A 79 11.70 -2.19 -3.21
N LEU A 80 10.81 -2.16 -4.19
CA LEU A 80 9.38 -2.32 -3.98
C LEU A 80 8.92 -3.53 -4.78
N THR A 81 8.25 -4.44 -4.09
CA THR A 81 7.81 -5.73 -4.63
C THR A 81 6.31 -5.74 -4.86
N ASP A 82 5.87 -6.49 -5.85
CA ASP A 82 4.46 -6.84 -6.02
C ASP A 82 4.01 -7.88 -4.97
N ARG A 83 2.72 -8.23 -5.00
CA ARG A 83 2.12 -9.26 -4.12
C ARG A 83 2.92 -10.57 -4.12
N ASN A 84 3.28 -11.06 -5.30
CA ASN A 84 3.88 -12.40 -5.46
C ASN A 84 5.31 -12.47 -4.91
N ARG A 85 6.00 -11.33 -4.87
CA ARG A 85 7.38 -11.23 -4.38
C ARG A 85 7.51 -10.65 -2.98
N SER A 86 6.40 -10.26 -2.33
CA SER A 86 6.40 -9.75 -0.96
C SER A 86 6.98 -10.76 0.04
N PRO A 87 8.10 -10.44 0.73
CA PRO A 87 8.61 -11.27 1.81
C PRO A 87 7.71 -11.21 3.06
N ILE A 88 7.04 -10.07 3.29
CA ILE A 88 6.16 -9.87 4.44
C ILE A 88 4.92 -10.75 4.32
N LEU A 89 4.29 -10.85 3.15
CA LEU A 89 3.11 -11.71 2.98
C LEU A 89 3.45 -13.21 3.14
N LYS A 90 4.67 -13.62 2.77
CA LYS A 90 5.14 -15.00 2.95
C LYS A 90 5.24 -15.39 4.44
N ASP A 91 5.54 -14.44 5.33
CA ASP A 91 5.67 -14.67 6.76
C ASP A 91 5.14 -13.47 7.59
N ALA A 92 3.84 -13.19 7.42
CA ALA A 92 3.20 -12.01 8.01
C ALA A 92 3.20 -12.06 9.55
N THR A 93 3.06 -13.26 10.13
CA THR A 93 3.08 -13.46 11.58
C THR A 93 4.43 -13.07 12.17
N LYS A 94 5.53 -13.60 11.63
CA LYS A 94 6.88 -13.26 12.12
C LYS A 94 7.19 -11.77 11.94
N ALA A 95 6.83 -11.20 10.79
CA ALA A 95 7.01 -9.78 10.53
C ALA A 95 6.31 -8.89 11.57
N VAL A 96 5.03 -9.18 11.86
CA VAL A 96 4.27 -8.42 12.86
C VAL A 96 4.84 -8.63 14.27
N GLU A 97 5.25 -9.84 14.63
CA GLU A 97 5.87 -10.11 15.94
C GLU A 97 7.18 -9.34 16.16
N LEU A 98 8.03 -9.26 15.14
CA LEU A 98 9.27 -8.48 15.19
C LEU A 98 8.98 -6.98 15.32
N HIS A 99 8.08 -6.44 14.50
CA HIS A 99 7.70 -5.03 14.58
C HIS A 99 7.07 -4.68 15.94
N ARG A 100 6.29 -5.57 16.56
CA ARG A 100 5.77 -5.40 17.94
C ARG A 100 6.86 -5.30 18.99
N LYS A 101 8.03 -5.91 18.74
CA LYS A 101 9.22 -5.82 19.61
C LYS A 101 10.16 -4.67 19.21
N HIS A 102 9.73 -3.79 18.30
CA HIS A 102 10.52 -2.71 17.71
C HIS A 102 11.75 -3.18 16.89
N GLU A 103 11.78 -4.45 16.50
CA GLU A 103 12.80 -5.05 15.64
C GLU A 103 12.39 -4.94 14.17
N GLU A 104 13.36 -5.00 13.24
CA GLU A 104 13.07 -5.05 11.80
C GLU A 104 12.87 -6.49 11.32
N PHE A 105 12.05 -6.68 10.28
CA PHE A 105 12.00 -7.94 9.54
C PHE A 105 13.18 -8.05 8.58
N TYR A 106 14.33 -8.45 9.12
CA TYR A 106 15.55 -8.67 8.33
C TYR A 106 15.38 -9.82 7.32
N LEU A 107 15.93 -9.62 6.13
CA LEU A 107 15.90 -10.59 5.05
C LEU A 107 17.24 -11.32 4.92
N ASP A 108 17.16 -12.60 4.59
CA ASP A 108 18.34 -13.39 4.24
C ASP A 108 18.96 -12.89 2.91
N GLU A 109 20.28 -12.91 2.82
CA GLU A 109 21.02 -12.46 1.63
C GLU A 109 20.55 -13.15 0.34
N LYS A 110 20.21 -14.44 0.43
CA LYS A 110 19.69 -15.19 -0.72
C LYS A 110 18.40 -14.56 -1.28
N ILE A 111 17.45 -14.21 -0.42
CA ILE A 111 16.19 -13.58 -0.83
C ILE A 111 16.46 -12.21 -1.45
N VAL A 112 17.36 -11.44 -0.84
CA VAL A 112 17.74 -10.12 -1.35
C VAL A 112 18.38 -10.22 -2.73
N ASN A 113 19.29 -11.17 -2.94
CA ASN A 113 19.95 -11.38 -4.22
C ASN A 113 18.95 -11.79 -5.31
N GLU A 114 18.04 -12.72 -5.03
CA GLU A 114 16.97 -13.12 -5.96
C GLU A 114 16.08 -11.93 -6.35
N LEU A 115 15.77 -11.04 -5.39
CA LEU A 115 14.98 -9.84 -5.66
C LEU A 115 15.78 -8.83 -6.49
N CYS A 116 17.06 -8.62 -6.19
CA CYS A 116 17.93 -7.73 -6.95
C CYS A 116 18.13 -8.20 -8.40
N GLU A 117 18.22 -9.51 -8.65
CA GLU A 117 18.39 -10.07 -10.00
C GLU A 117 17.19 -9.79 -10.91
N CYS A 118 15.99 -9.65 -10.34
CA CYS A 118 14.77 -9.32 -11.08
C CYS A 118 14.34 -7.86 -10.95
N ALA A 119 15.10 -7.04 -10.20
CA ALA A 119 14.78 -5.65 -9.97
C ALA A 119 15.11 -4.80 -11.20
N GLU A 120 14.14 -4.01 -11.63
CA GLU A 120 14.27 -3.11 -12.77
C GLU A 120 14.17 -1.65 -12.30
N VAL A 121 14.93 -0.75 -12.91
CA VAL A 121 14.78 0.71 -12.67
C VAL A 121 13.68 1.29 -13.56
N ASP A 122 13.53 0.73 -14.77
CA ASP A 122 12.45 1.09 -15.68
C ASP A 122 11.11 0.55 -15.16
N THR A 123 10.12 1.42 -15.03
CA THR A 123 8.85 1.06 -14.41
C THR A 123 8.05 0.03 -15.21
N GLU A 124 8.10 0.08 -16.54
CA GLU A 124 7.32 -0.83 -17.38
C GLU A 124 7.91 -2.24 -17.37
N LYS A 125 9.25 -2.36 -17.32
CA LYS A 125 9.91 -3.64 -17.07
C LYS A 125 9.67 -4.13 -15.64
N ALA A 126 9.75 -3.24 -14.66
CA ALA A 126 9.52 -3.59 -13.26
C ALA A 126 8.11 -4.16 -13.02
N ILE A 127 7.07 -3.58 -13.64
CA ILE A 127 5.70 -4.10 -13.56
C ILE A 127 5.62 -5.55 -14.04
N LYS A 128 6.42 -5.93 -15.05
CA LYS A 128 6.49 -7.31 -15.56
C LYS A 128 7.32 -8.23 -14.67
N SER A 129 8.44 -7.74 -14.14
CA SER A 129 9.33 -8.54 -13.27
C SER A 129 8.75 -8.73 -11.86
N GLY A 130 7.93 -7.78 -11.40
CA GLY A 130 7.34 -7.72 -10.07
C GLY A 130 8.21 -7.00 -9.05
N VAL A 131 9.34 -6.38 -9.44
CA VAL A 131 10.23 -5.64 -8.52
C VAL A 131 10.78 -4.39 -9.18
N ILE A 132 10.58 -3.24 -8.55
CA ILE A 132 11.23 -1.97 -8.94
C ILE A 132 12.35 -1.61 -7.97
N LEU A 133 13.51 -1.23 -8.52
CA LEU A 133 14.60 -0.61 -7.78
C LEU A 133 14.45 0.91 -7.86
N ILE A 134 14.31 1.57 -6.71
CA ILE A 134 14.33 3.03 -6.63
C ILE A 134 15.66 3.46 -6.00
N PRO A 135 16.54 4.13 -6.78
CA PRO A 135 17.78 4.65 -6.25
C PRO A 135 17.55 5.66 -5.13
N LYS A 136 18.42 5.68 -4.10
CA LYS A 136 18.36 6.62 -2.96
C LYS A 136 18.09 8.07 -3.37
N LYS A 137 18.76 8.52 -4.43
CA LYS A 137 18.67 9.90 -4.96
C LYS A 137 17.29 10.26 -5.55
N GLU A 138 16.48 9.25 -5.87
CA GLU A 138 15.15 9.41 -6.48
C GLU A 138 14.02 9.29 -5.45
N ILE A 139 14.35 8.89 -4.21
CA ILE A 139 13.38 8.81 -3.11
C ILE A 139 13.02 10.24 -2.69
N GLN A 140 11.77 10.63 -2.94
CA GLN A 140 11.23 11.92 -2.56
C GLN A 140 10.41 11.75 -1.28
N LYS A 141 10.54 12.68 -0.34
CA LYS A 141 9.71 12.70 0.88
C LYS A 141 8.24 12.93 0.58
N GLU A 142 7.95 13.53 -0.58
CA GLU A 142 6.62 13.93 -0.98
C GLU A 142 6.52 13.96 -2.51
N ILE A 143 5.39 13.51 -3.04
CA ILE A 143 5.10 13.47 -4.47
C ILE A 143 3.84 14.31 -4.74
N PRO A 144 3.89 15.35 -5.60
CA PRO A 144 2.69 16.08 -5.99
C PRO A 144 1.65 15.14 -6.63
N VAL A 145 0.39 15.21 -6.21
CA VAL A 145 -0.62 14.20 -6.63
C VAL A 145 -0.87 14.22 -8.15
N LEU A 146 -0.74 15.38 -8.80
CA LEU A 146 -0.86 15.49 -10.26
C LEU A 146 0.39 15.00 -11.02
N ARG A 147 1.36 14.40 -10.32
CA ARG A 147 2.58 13.80 -10.90
C ARG A 147 2.76 12.35 -10.50
N LEU A 148 1.76 11.69 -9.92
CA LEU A 148 1.86 10.27 -9.53
C LEU A 148 2.15 9.37 -10.75
N ASP A 149 1.64 9.70 -11.93
CA ASP A 149 1.92 8.99 -13.18
C ASP A 149 3.31 9.29 -13.77
N LYS A 150 4.07 10.21 -13.18
CA LYS A 150 5.43 10.58 -13.60
C LYS A 150 6.52 10.06 -12.67
N LYS A 151 6.18 9.54 -11.49
CA LYS A 151 7.16 9.01 -10.55
C LYS A 151 7.22 7.47 -10.61
N PRO A 152 8.41 6.86 -10.73
CA PRO A 152 8.54 5.41 -10.85
C PRO A 152 7.84 4.64 -9.73
N LEU A 153 7.98 5.09 -8.47
CA LEU A 153 7.37 4.45 -7.30
C LEU A 153 5.83 4.39 -7.40
N THR A 154 5.18 5.52 -7.67
CA THR A 154 3.72 5.61 -7.69
C THR A 154 3.12 5.03 -8.97
N ARG A 155 3.85 5.10 -10.10
CA ARG A 155 3.50 4.34 -11.30
C ARG A 155 3.59 2.84 -11.08
N PHE A 156 4.57 2.35 -10.33
CA PHE A 156 4.65 0.92 -10.02
C PHE A 156 3.49 0.48 -9.12
N LEU A 157 3.17 1.26 -8.08
CA LEU A 157 2.09 0.97 -7.13
C LEU A 157 0.70 1.05 -7.77
N PHE A 158 0.39 2.16 -8.43
CA PHE A 158 -0.97 2.45 -8.93
C PHE A 158 -1.14 2.08 -10.41
N ARG A 159 -0.04 1.76 -11.10
CA ARG A 159 -0.01 1.32 -12.51
C ARG A 159 -0.75 2.31 -13.42
N ASP A 160 -1.65 1.78 -14.23
CA ASP A 160 -2.53 2.47 -15.16
C ASP A 160 -3.44 3.52 -14.47
N LEU A 161 -3.68 3.38 -13.17
CA LEU A 161 -4.55 4.27 -12.40
C LEU A 161 -3.81 5.45 -11.75
N ALA A 162 -2.47 5.52 -11.82
CA ALA A 162 -1.70 6.53 -11.09
C ALA A 162 -2.16 7.98 -11.35
N GLY A 163 -2.44 8.32 -12.61
CA GLY A 163 -2.90 9.67 -12.98
C GLY A 163 -4.31 9.97 -12.49
N GLN A 164 -5.26 9.06 -12.76
CA GLN A 164 -6.66 9.21 -12.33
C GLN A 164 -6.76 9.30 -10.81
N TYR A 165 -6.01 8.46 -10.11
CA TYR A 165 -5.95 8.48 -8.65
C TYR A 165 -5.39 9.81 -8.15
N GLY A 166 -4.36 10.36 -8.80
CA GLY A 166 -3.86 11.71 -8.52
C GLY A 166 -4.92 12.81 -8.64
N HIS A 167 -5.79 12.72 -9.65
CA HIS A 167 -6.91 13.64 -9.81
C HIS A 167 -7.96 13.48 -8.71
N LEU A 168 -8.35 12.25 -8.37
CA LEU A 168 -9.26 11.97 -7.25
C LEU A 168 -8.75 12.59 -5.94
N LEU A 169 -7.45 12.43 -5.67
CA LEU A 169 -6.81 13.04 -4.49
C LEU A 169 -6.90 14.57 -4.53
N LYS A 170 -6.64 15.18 -5.70
CA LYS A 170 -6.71 16.62 -5.87
C LYS A 170 -8.13 17.17 -5.70
N GLU A 171 -9.15 16.46 -6.21
CA GLU A 171 -10.56 16.79 -5.99
C GLU A 171 -10.93 16.72 -4.51
N GLY A 172 -10.36 15.75 -3.78
CA GLY A 172 -10.44 15.64 -2.33
C GLY A 172 -9.57 16.63 -1.56
N GLY A 173 -9.02 17.68 -2.19
CA GLY A 173 -8.25 18.72 -1.52
C GLY A 173 -6.80 18.36 -1.16
N VAL A 174 -6.28 17.24 -1.66
CA VAL A 174 -4.90 16.80 -1.38
C VAL A 174 -3.97 17.33 -2.48
N ASP A 175 -2.93 18.07 -2.12
CA ASP A 175 -1.93 18.57 -3.06
C ASP A 175 -0.76 17.60 -3.30
N SER A 176 -0.49 16.77 -2.30
CA SER A 176 0.69 15.93 -2.27
C SER A 176 0.49 14.64 -1.48
N LEU A 177 1.29 13.65 -1.85
CA LEU A 177 1.38 12.34 -1.24
C LEU A 177 2.74 12.22 -0.54
N PRO A 178 2.84 12.53 0.76
CA PRO A 178 4.00 12.18 1.57
C PRO A 178 4.30 10.68 1.50
N LEU A 179 5.59 10.40 1.37
CA LEU A 179 6.17 9.07 1.47
C LEU A 179 6.88 8.99 2.82
N HIS A 180 6.23 8.38 3.80
CA HIS A 180 6.85 8.01 5.07
C HIS A 180 7.63 6.71 4.88
N ALA A 181 8.64 6.76 4.03
CA ALA A 181 9.72 5.80 4.03
C ALA A 181 10.75 6.23 5.07
N LEU A 182 11.43 5.27 5.71
CA LEU A 182 12.53 5.57 6.62
C LEU A 182 13.52 6.56 6.02
N ASP A 183 14.03 7.44 6.87
CA ASP A 183 15.12 8.33 6.52
C ASP A 183 16.25 7.52 5.87
N ALA A 184 16.72 7.98 4.72
CA ALA A 184 17.83 7.37 4.00
C ALA A 184 19.14 7.34 4.82
N MET A 185 19.22 8.07 5.95
CA MET A 185 20.26 7.91 6.97
C MET A 185 20.05 6.66 7.83
N TYR A 186 18.81 6.36 8.25
CA TYR A 186 18.51 5.16 9.03
C TYR A 186 18.79 3.90 8.22
N SER A 187 18.37 3.84 6.95
CA SER A 187 18.62 2.67 6.11
C SER A 187 20.12 2.39 5.90
N THR A 188 20.96 3.42 5.90
CA THR A 188 22.42 3.26 5.75
C THR A 188 23.16 2.89 7.04
N THR A 189 22.53 3.06 8.21
CA THR A 189 23.11 2.66 9.50
C THR A 189 22.70 1.26 9.93
N VAL A 190 21.70 0.68 9.27
CA VAL A 190 21.25 -0.69 9.52
C VAL A 190 22.18 -1.69 8.81
N LYS A 191 22.56 -2.76 9.53
CA LYS A 191 23.60 -3.72 9.09
C LYS A 191 23.15 -4.73 8.02
N ALA A 192 21.85 -4.89 7.81
CA ALA A 192 21.30 -5.89 6.89
C ALA A 192 20.02 -5.36 6.22
N PRO A 193 19.68 -5.81 4.99
CA PRO A 193 18.43 -5.47 4.34
C PRO A 193 17.22 -5.96 5.14
N PHE A 194 16.13 -5.20 5.12
CA PHE A 194 14.90 -5.54 5.84
C PHE A 194 13.67 -5.06 5.08
N ALA A 195 12.54 -5.72 5.32
CA ALA A 195 11.27 -5.41 4.68
C ALA A 195 10.27 -4.77 5.64
N ARG A 196 9.36 -3.97 5.10
CA ARG A 196 8.21 -3.43 5.83
C ARG A 196 6.95 -3.52 4.99
N ALA A 197 5.84 -3.82 5.65
CA ALA A 197 4.52 -3.78 5.04
C ALA A 197 4.20 -2.36 4.58
N LEU A 198 3.53 -2.24 3.44
CA LEU A 198 3.08 -0.95 2.93
C LEU A 198 1.65 -0.69 3.40
N TYR A 199 1.42 0.52 3.91
CA TYR A 199 0.11 1.01 4.32
C TYR A 199 -0.20 2.29 3.55
N VAL A 200 -1.33 2.30 2.84
CA VAL A 200 -1.74 3.42 2.00
C VAL A 200 -2.99 4.04 2.59
N HIS A 201 -2.92 5.30 3.02
CA HIS A 201 -4.03 5.96 3.69
C HIS A 201 -4.29 7.38 3.22
N LEU A 202 -5.54 7.80 3.44
CA LEU A 202 -6.00 9.17 3.32
C LEU A 202 -6.40 9.60 4.73
N PHE A 203 -5.60 10.44 5.36
CA PHE A 203 -5.85 10.93 6.71
C PHE A 203 -6.48 12.32 6.68
N TRP A 204 -7.29 12.56 7.70
CA TRP A 204 -7.82 13.86 8.07
C TRP A 204 -7.04 14.26 9.31
N GLU A 205 -6.14 15.23 9.22
CA GLU A 205 -5.52 15.76 10.43
C GLU A 205 -6.57 16.58 11.20
N TRP A 206 -7.17 15.96 12.22
CA TRP A 206 -7.65 16.70 13.38
C TRP A 206 -6.42 17.10 14.19
N PHE A 207 -5.76 18.20 13.83
CA PHE A 207 -4.96 18.88 14.82
C PHE A 207 -5.93 19.55 15.81
N TYR A 208 -6.18 18.84 16.92
CA TYR A 208 -6.47 19.48 18.19
C TYR A 208 -5.38 20.52 18.42
N LEU A 209 -5.70 21.80 18.21
CA LEU A 209 -5.18 23.00 18.91
C LEU A 209 -5.74 24.27 18.24
N GLY A 210 -7.05 24.50 18.38
CA GLY A 210 -7.62 25.85 18.45
C GLY A 210 -7.45 26.83 17.28
N SER A 211 -7.10 26.41 16.06
CA SER A 211 -7.11 27.29 14.88
C SER A 211 -8.39 27.09 14.04
N ASN A 212 -9.02 28.19 13.63
CA ASN A 212 -10.15 28.24 12.70
C ASN A 212 -9.71 28.02 11.24
N ASP A 213 -8.62 27.27 11.00
CA ASP A 213 -8.16 27.00 9.64
C ASP A 213 -8.98 25.88 8.99
N PRO A 214 -9.20 25.93 7.67
CA PRO A 214 -9.94 24.90 6.95
C PRO A 214 -9.24 23.53 7.09
N MET A 215 -10.04 22.46 7.15
CA MET A 215 -9.57 21.07 7.24
C MET A 215 -8.60 20.74 6.09
N ASP A 216 -7.33 20.50 6.41
CA ASP A 216 -6.34 20.02 5.45
C ASP A 216 -6.43 18.50 5.27
N PHE A 217 -6.64 18.06 4.03
CA PHE A 217 -6.59 16.65 3.65
C PHE A 217 -5.15 16.22 3.41
N LYS A 218 -4.72 15.12 4.04
CA LYS A 218 -3.38 14.56 3.82
C LYS A 218 -3.47 13.11 3.38
N SER A 219 -2.91 12.78 2.22
CA SER A 219 -2.72 11.40 1.78
C SER A 219 -1.33 10.93 2.15
N SER A 220 -1.07 9.66 2.47
CA SER A 220 0.31 9.18 2.56
C SER A 220 0.49 7.73 2.17
N ILE A 221 1.70 7.44 1.70
CA ILE A 221 2.23 6.08 1.61
C ILE A 221 3.16 5.90 2.82
N CYS A 222 2.85 4.96 3.68
CA CYS A 222 3.59 4.72 4.92
C CYS A 222 4.17 3.32 4.95
N ALA A 223 5.44 3.23 5.33
CA ALA A 223 6.11 1.98 5.67
C ALA A 223 6.82 2.14 7.01
N ASP A 224 6.04 2.36 8.06
CA ASP A 224 6.55 2.58 9.42
C ASP A 224 6.41 1.33 10.31
N LYS A 225 7.26 1.23 11.35
CA LYS A 225 7.09 0.27 12.46
C LYS A 225 5.81 0.55 13.25
N TRP A 226 5.40 1.81 13.27
CA TRP A 226 4.27 2.33 14.03
C TRP A 226 2.98 2.25 13.23
N ILE A 227 2.60 1.04 12.83
CA ILE A 227 1.19 0.80 12.51
C ILE A 227 0.57 0.41 13.84
N GLU A 228 0.20 1.43 14.62
CA GLU A 228 -0.49 1.27 15.89
C GLU A 228 -1.66 0.29 15.76
N PRO A 229 -2.05 -0.42 16.83
CA PRO A 229 -3.16 -1.37 16.84
C PRO A 229 -4.53 -0.80 16.42
N ASN A 230 -4.63 0.51 16.19
CA ASN A 230 -5.85 1.22 15.81
C ASN A 230 -5.91 1.61 14.32
N TYR A 231 -4.86 1.36 13.53
CA TYR A 231 -4.90 1.67 12.09
C TYR A 231 -5.63 0.59 11.29
N TRP A 232 -6.50 1.04 10.41
CA TRP A 232 -7.61 0.30 9.84
C TRP A 232 -7.15 -0.71 8.77
N GLY A 233 -7.25 -1.98 9.14
CA GLY A 233 -7.71 -3.11 8.35
C GLY A 233 -6.89 -3.68 7.19
N VAL A 234 -6.88 -5.01 7.13
CA VAL A 234 -6.47 -5.77 5.95
C VAL A 234 -7.69 -5.97 5.07
N TRP A 235 -7.54 -5.69 3.78
CA TRP A 235 -8.64 -5.75 2.83
C TRP A 235 -8.39 -6.90 1.87
N GLY A 236 -9.46 -7.63 1.55
CA GLY A 236 -9.47 -8.70 0.58
C GLY A 236 -10.42 -8.43 -0.57
N LEU A 237 -10.12 -8.99 -1.74
CA LEU A 237 -11.00 -8.95 -2.90
C LEU A 237 -11.58 -10.33 -3.22
N LYS A 238 -12.85 -10.31 -3.63
CA LYS A 238 -13.47 -11.39 -4.39
C LYS A 238 -14.11 -10.81 -5.64
N ARG A 239 -13.61 -11.19 -6.82
CA ARG A 239 -14.25 -10.84 -8.09
C ARG A 239 -15.33 -11.88 -8.38
N MET A 240 -16.58 -11.43 -8.43
CA MET A 240 -17.71 -12.29 -8.75
C MET A 240 -18.13 -12.03 -10.20
N PRO A 241 -18.16 -13.05 -11.08
CA PRO A 241 -18.74 -12.88 -12.40
C PRO A 241 -20.19 -12.44 -12.24
N THR A 242 -20.65 -11.48 -13.05
CA THR A 242 -22.05 -11.07 -13.01
C THR A 242 -22.91 -12.31 -13.25
N ALA A 243 -23.75 -12.67 -12.28
CA ALA A 243 -24.75 -13.69 -12.51
C ALA A 243 -25.54 -13.24 -13.75
N LYS A 244 -25.50 -14.03 -14.83
CA LYS A 244 -26.40 -13.81 -15.96
C LYS A 244 -27.80 -13.74 -15.35
N ARG A 245 -28.38 -12.55 -15.26
CA ARG A 245 -29.80 -12.41 -14.94
C ARG A 245 -30.50 -13.29 -15.95
N LYS A 246 -31.08 -14.41 -15.49
CA LYS A 246 -32.06 -15.13 -16.30
C LYS A 246 -33.18 -14.10 -16.50
N LEU A 247 -33.25 -13.56 -17.72
CA LEU A 247 -34.38 -12.79 -18.20
C LEU A 247 -35.63 -13.69 -18.17
#